data_AF-A0A2E4W7X8-F1
#
_entry.id   AF-A0A2E4W7X8-F1
#
_cell.length_a   1.000
_cell.length_b   1.000
_cell.length_c   1.000
_cell.angle_alpha   90.00
_cell.angle_beta   90.00
_cell.angle_gamma   90.00
#
_symmetry.space_group_name_H-M   'P 1'
#
loop_
_entity.id
_entity.type
_entity.pdbx_description
1 polymer ?
#
loop_
_entity_poly.entity_id
_entity_poly.type
_entity_poly.pdbx_seq_one_letter_code
_entity_poly.pdbx_strand_id
1 'polypeptide(L)'
;MLLIGSKALAHNIHYITRDCFKKKSSALNSFSQDYVKERSAEGSDYDILISKQGLAELFEKILVVKNKDIISEVEEKPYGVSCLMDSPYYHGKKERYEFYYTDENESDKQIYEKYAKGSYELWVPNLGFCYVAPLEVLYSIKLSHIYYHDNYPHRFIKHAKDIAFMRDYLEKDRLFNLTKLRRKDMEKYRGLLKAPTLNGRSKEDFFNDNVVKYFVHDEIHEVVAHEEKPMYTRIQKEGAEVECTKELWEKLSDRQKAQCVLEESYVIACERLLIPMIMGASKKFVTPQNAWEWAYMRIGTTLCKGWFRAWAARNYDSIIAEYNPEYWKIVFEAIMEGKLVPIEEKDAA
;
A
#
# COMPACT_ATOMS: atom_id res chain seq x y z
N MET A 1 6.45 25.74 8.73
CA MET A 1 5.77 24.42 8.77
C MET A 1 5.61 23.90 7.37
N LEU A 2 5.67 22.58 7.19
CA LEU A 2 5.38 21.93 5.93
C LEU A 2 4.23 20.96 6.09
N LEU A 3 3.24 21.04 5.23
CA LEU A 3 2.17 20.09 5.07
C LEU A 3 2.58 19.02 4.05
N ILE A 4 2.82 17.79 4.53
CA ILE A 4 3.08 16.61 3.69
C ILE A 4 1.78 16.09 3.09
N GLY A 5 0.65 16.23 3.76
CA GLY A 5 -0.58 15.67 3.25
C GLY A 5 -1.77 16.19 3.99
N SER A 6 -2.84 16.43 3.25
CA SER A 6 -4.16 16.58 3.82
C SER A 6 -5.12 15.70 3.03
N LYS A 7 -6.09 15.05 3.69
CA LYS A 7 -7.24 14.49 2.94
C LYS A 7 -7.95 15.58 2.12
N ALA A 8 -7.93 16.84 2.57
CA ALA A 8 -8.42 18.00 1.82
C ALA A 8 -7.50 18.39 0.63
N LEU A 9 -6.21 18.04 0.69
CA LEU A 9 -5.30 18.17 -0.46
C LEU A 9 -5.69 17.25 -1.60
N ALA A 10 -6.46 16.17 -1.39
CA ALA A 10 -7.05 15.40 -2.49
C ALA A 10 -8.09 16.20 -3.29
N HIS A 11 -8.83 17.08 -2.61
CA HIS A 11 -9.75 18.04 -3.24
C HIS A 11 -9.00 19.18 -3.96
N ASN A 12 -7.83 19.61 -3.48
CA ASN A 12 -7.02 20.64 -4.14
C ASN A 12 -6.09 20.09 -5.22
N ILE A 13 -5.63 18.84 -5.09
CA ILE A 13 -5.16 18.04 -6.22
C ILE A 13 -6.27 18.09 -7.26
N HIS A 14 -7.56 17.93 -6.91
CA HIS A 14 -8.65 18.09 -7.88
C HIS A 14 -8.71 19.44 -8.63
N TYR A 15 -8.34 20.56 -7.98
CA TYR A 15 -8.28 21.89 -8.62
C TYR A 15 -7.00 22.10 -9.44
N ILE A 16 -5.86 21.58 -8.98
CA ILE A 16 -4.59 21.55 -9.74
C ILE A 16 -4.70 20.55 -10.92
N THR A 17 -5.54 19.52 -10.80
CA THR A 17 -5.76 18.46 -11.79
C THR A 17 -6.77 18.88 -12.86
N ARG A 18 -7.82 19.64 -12.54
CA ARG A 18 -8.87 19.97 -13.52
C ARG A 18 -8.36 20.78 -14.72
N ASP A 19 -7.38 21.66 -14.53
CA ASP A 19 -6.78 22.45 -15.62
C ASP A 19 -5.67 21.69 -16.36
N CYS A 20 -5.02 20.71 -15.73
CA CYS A 20 -3.98 19.88 -16.35
C CYS A 20 -4.51 18.64 -17.10
N PHE A 21 -5.70 18.11 -16.78
CA PHE A 21 -6.18 16.78 -17.26
C PHE A 21 -7.26 16.75 -18.34
N LYS A 22 -7.42 17.80 -19.15
CA LYS A 22 -8.32 17.76 -20.32
C LYS A 22 -7.94 16.75 -21.42
N LYS A 23 -6.94 15.87 -21.24
CA LYS A 23 -6.38 15.04 -22.34
C LYS A 23 -6.28 13.53 -22.18
N LYS A 24 -6.77 12.87 -21.12
CA LYS A 24 -6.74 11.39 -21.08
C LYS A 24 -7.99 10.74 -20.46
N SER A 25 -8.74 10.05 -21.32
CA SER A 25 -9.66 8.90 -21.09
C SER A 25 -10.83 9.05 -20.09
N SER A 26 -12.00 8.50 -20.47
CA SER A 26 -13.22 8.41 -19.64
C SER A 26 -13.07 7.54 -18.40
N ALA A 27 -12.18 6.54 -18.40
CA ALA A 27 -11.92 5.66 -17.24
C ALA A 27 -11.12 6.35 -16.12
N LEU A 28 -10.30 7.35 -16.46
CA LEU A 28 -9.58 8.19 -15.48
C LEU A 28 -10.51 9.18 -14.80
N ASN A 29 -11.55 9.67 -15.51
CA ASN A 29 -12.56 10.55 -14.94
C ASN A 29 -13.46 9.81 -13.93
N SER A 30 -13.84 8.55 -14.17
CA SER A 30 -14.59 7.77 -13.17
C SER A 30 -13.73 7.47 -11.95
N PHE A 31 -12.47 7.04 -12.14
CA PHE A 31 -11.53 6.81 -11.03
C PHE A 31 -11.31 8.07 -10.19
N SER A 32 -11.15 9.24 -10.81
CA SER A 32 -11.05 10.54 -10.13
C SER A 32 -12.30 10.89 -9.32
N GLN A 33 -13.49 10.66 -9.86
CA GLN A 33 -14.75 11.00 -9.17
C GLN A 33 -15.05 10.07 -8.00
N ASP A 34 -14.79 8.77 -8.16
CA ASP A 34 -14.98 7.78 -7.10
C ASP A 34 -13.94 7.96 -5.99
N TYR A 35 -12.68 8.29 -6.35
CA TYR A 35 -11.61 8.61 -5.41
C TYR A 35 -11.90 9.87 -4.56
N VAL A 36 -12.58 10.87 -5.13
CA VAL A 36 -13.00 12.09 -4.42
C VAL A 36 -14.19 11.81 -3.50
N LYS A 37 -15.16 11.01 -3.95
CA LYS A 37 -16.31 10.60 -3.14
C LYS A 37 -15.88 9.77 -1.92
N GLU A 38 -15.02 8.77 -2.09
CA GLU A 38 -14.50 7.94 -0.99
C GLU A 38 -13.74 8.76 0.06
N ARG A 39 -13.00 9.81 -0.33
CA ARG A 39 -12.24 10.67 0.61
C ARG A 39 -13.08 11.74 1.31
N SER A 40 -14.24 12.10 0.78
CA SER A 40 -15.09 13.16 1.35
C SER A 40 -15.89 12.74 2.61
N ALA A 41 -16.00 11.42 2.86
CA ALA A 41 -16.83 10.87 3.94
C ALA A 41 -16.11 10.73 5.29
N GLU A 42 -14.77 10.74 5.32
CA GLU A 42 -13.97 10.62 6.54
C GLU A 42 -13.29 11.96 6.86
N GLY A 43 -13.32 12.40 8.13
CA GLY A 43 -12.74 13.68 8.56
C GLY A 43 -11.28 13.91 8.10
N SER A 44 -10.90 15.19 7.94
CA SER A 44 -9.58 15.60 7.48
C SER A 44 -8.47 15.17 8.45
N ASP A 45 -7.37 14.70 7.88
CA ASP A 45 -6.15 14.32 8.56
C ASP A 45 -5.00 15.11 7.92
N TYR A 46 -4.20 15.83 8.72
CA TYR A 46 -3.10 16.69 8.27
C TYR A 46 -1.76 16.18 8.79
N ASP A 47 -0.84 15.83 7.89
CA ASP A 47 0.53 15.43 8.21
C ASP A 47 1.47 16.64 8.09
N ILE A 48 2.10 17.07 9.18
CA ILE A 48 2.87 18.31 9.25
C ILE A 48 4.31 18.03 9.70
N LEU A 49 5.30 18.49 8.94
CA LEU A 49 6.68 18.60 9.43
C LEU A 49 6.90 19.96 10.08
N ILE A 50 7.48 19.93 11.27
CA ILE A 50 7.76 21.11 12.08
C ILE A 50 8.94 20.84 13.03
N SER A 51 9.69 21.88 13.39
CA SER A 51 10.69 21.75 14.46
C SER A 51 10.01 21.66 15.82
N LYS A 52 10.68 21.09 16.84
CA LYS A 52 10.13 21.05 18.21
C LYS A 52 9.82 22.45 18.74
N GLN A 53 10.76 23.37 18.53
CA GLN A 53 10.57 24.77 18.88
C GLN A 53 9.40 25.40 18.11
N GLY A 54 9.30 25.14 16.81
CA GLY A 54 8.22 25.67 15.98
C GLY A 54 6.84 25.18 16.41
N LEU A 55 6.75 23.94 16.91
CA LEU A 55 5.50 23.40 17.47
C LEU A 55 5.12 24.08 18.77
N ALA A 56 6.07 24.30 19.67
CA ALA A 56 5.82 25.03 20.92
C ALA A 56 5.29 26.44 20.63
N GLU A 57 5.97 27.18 19.74
CA GLU A 57 5.55 28.52 19.32
C GLU A 57 4.17 28.53 18.65
N LEU A 58 3.86 27.50 17.84
CA LEU A 58 2.55 27.35 17.23
C LEU A 58 1.46 27.14 18.28
N PHE A 59 1.69 26.23 19.23
CA PHE A 59 0.70 25.91 20.26
C PHE A 59 0.46 27.10 21.17
N GLU A 60 1.51 27.84 21.55
CA GLU A 60 1.36 29.11 22.27
C GLU A 60 0.50 30.10 21.48
N LYS A 61 0.76 30.28 20.18
CA LYS A 61 -0.06 31.16 19.32
C LYS A 61 -1.52 30.71 19.27
N ILE A 62 -1.79 29.42 19.11
CA ILE A 62 -3.16 28.90 19.07
C ILE A 62 -3.87 29.15 20.41
N LEU A 63 -3.22 28.85 21.53
CA LEU A 63 -3.78 29.02 22.86
C LEU A 63 -4.04 30.50 23.20
N VAL A 64 -3.17 31.41 22.75
CA VAL A 64 -3.32 32.86 22.97
C VAL A 64 -4.39 33.47 22.08
N VAL A 65 -4.44 33.11 20.79
CA VAL A 65 -5.28 33.79 19.78
C VAL A 65 -6.67 33.19 19.68
N LYS A 66 -6.82 31.87 19.87
CA LYS A 66 -8.05 31.16 19.48
C LYS A 66 -8.79 30.46 20.62
N ASN A 67 -8.48 30.78 21.88
CA ASN A 67 -9.06 30.18 23.08
C ASN A 67 -8.56 28.75 23.36
N LYS A 68 -8.49 28.35 24.64
CA LYS A 68 -7.86 27.09 25.09
C LYS A 68 -8.57 25.82 24.60
N ASP A 69 -9.83 25.92 24.21
CA ASP A 69 -10.70 24.77 23.97
C ASP A 69 -10.60 24.17 22.55
N ILE A 70 -9.84 24.80 21.63
CA ILE A 70 -9.73 24.31 20.24
C ILE A 70 -8.91 23.03 20.15
N ILE A 71 -7.86 22.89 20.97
CA ILE A 71 -7.00 21.69 20.96
C ILE A 71 -7.53 20.72 21.99
N SER A 72 -7.72 19.47 21.57
CA SER A 72 -8.15 18.37 22.40
C SER A 72 -7.34 17.11 22.08
N GLU A 73 -7.27 16.18 23.03
CA GLU A 73 -6.62 14.87 22.86
C GLU A 73 -5.21 14.98 22.27
N VAL A 74 -4.27 15.54 23.04
CA VAL A 74 -2.85 15.58 22.67
C VAL A 74 -2.20 14.25 23.06
N GLU A 75 -1.63 13.55 22.08
CA GLU A 75 -0.89 12.31 22.26
C GLU A 75 0.56 12.54 21.82
N GLU A 76 1.50 12.35 22.74
CA GLU A 76 2.92 12.33 22.41
C GLU A 76 3.28 11.04 21.68
N LYS A 77 4.02 11.17 20.59
CA LYS A 77 4.57 10.06 19.82
C LYS A 77 6.09 10.15 19.85
N PRO A 78 6.81 9.03 19.63
CA PRO A 78 8.28 9.03 19.69
C PRO A 78 8.98 10.10 18.84
N TYR A 79 8.37 10.54 17.73
CA TYR A 79 8.94 11.51 16.79
C TYR A 79 7.97 12.63 16.43
N GLY A 80 6.99 12.88 17.29
CA GLY A 80 5.93 13.81 16.94
C GLY A 80 4.84 13.95 18.00
N VAL A 81 3.77 14.61 17.62
CA VAL A 81 2.57 14.80 18.43
C VAL A 81 1.38 14.63 17.51
N SER A 82 0.36 13.91 17.96
CA SER A 82 -0.95 14.03 17.32
C SER A 82 -1.92 14.77 18.22
N CYS A 83 -2.77 15.60 17.64
CA CYS A 83 -3.87 16.21 18.37
C CYS A 83 -5.13 16.33 17.51
N LEU A 84 -6.26 16.49 18.19
CA LEU A 84 -7.52 16.82 17.58
C LEU A 84 -7.81 18.31 17.76
N MET A 85 -8.06 19.02 16.66
CA MET A 85 -8.48 20.41 16.72
C MET A 85 -9.90 20.57 16.20
N ASP A 86 -10.65 21.51 16.75
CA ASP A 86 -11.98 21.85 16.23
C ASP A 86 -11.92 22.22 14.75
N SER A 87 -12.82 21.62 13.97
CA SER A 87 -12.95 21.90 12.55
C SER A 87 -13.51 23.32 12.40
N PRO A 88 -12.81 24.22 11.69
CA PRO A 88 -13.34 25.55 11.40
C PRO A 88 -14.45 25.52 10.34
N TYR A 89 -14.64 24.39 9.68
CA TYR A 89 -15.65 24.21 8.63
C TYR A 89 -16.92 23.55 9.14
N TYR A 90 -16.82 22.69 10.15
CA TYR A 90 -17.93 21.87 10.61
C TYR A 90 -18.09 21.97 12.12
N HIS A 91 -19.15 22.66 12.54
CA HIS A 91 -19.47 22.84 13.95
C HIS A 91 -19.57 21.49 14.69
N GLY A 92 -18.86 21.38 15.81
CA GLY A 92 -18.85 20.18 16.66
C GLY A 92 -18.07 19.00 16.09
N LYS A 93 -17.39 19.15 14.93
CA LYS A 93 -16.46 18.14 14.42
C LYS A 93 -15.02 18.51 14.78
N LYS A 94 -14.19 17.48 14.91
CA LYS A 94 -12.76 17.60 15.12
C LYS A 94 -11.99 17.04 13.93
N GLU A 95 -10.84 17.63 13.66
CA GLU A 95 -9.90 17.22 12.62
C GLU A 95 -8.60 16.76 13.28
N ARG A 96 -7.96 15.75 12.69
CA ARG A 96 -6.71 15.20 13.21
C ARG A 96 -5.51 15.91 12.59
N TYR A 97 -4.56 16.27 13.45
CA TYR A 97 -3.30 16.88 13.06
C TYR A 97 -2.17 16.01 13.61
N GLU A 98 -1.32 15.52 12.70
CA GLU A 98 -0.15 14.69 12.98
C GLU A 98 1.10 15.54 12.72
N PHE A 99 1.78 15.95 13.79
CA PHE A 99 3.02 16.73 13.71
C PHE A 99 4.22 15.81 13.86
N TYR A 100 5.17 15.88 12.93
CA TYR A 100 6.42 15.13 12.93
C TYR A 100 7.60 16.09 13.06
N TYR A 101 8.54 15.75 13.94
CA TYR A 101 9.68 16.60 14.26
C TYR A 101 10.78 16.53 13.21
N THR A 102 11.07 17.67 12.57
CA THR A 102 12.19 17.77 11.60
C THR A 102 13.55 17.58 12.25
N ASP A 103 13.68 17.90 13.54
CA ASP A 103 14.97 17.93 14.23
C ASP A 103 15.40 16.54 14.73
N GLU A 104 14.49 15.56 14.68
CA GLU A 104 14.68 14.18 15.18
C GLU A 104 14.93 13.17 14.05
N ASN A 105 14.70 13.56 12.79
CA ASN A 105 14.78 12.67 11.64
C ASN A 105 15.43 13.36 10.43
N GLU A 106 16.55 12.81 9.97
CA GLU A 106 17.31 13.32 8.83
C GLU A 106 16.50 13.35 7.53
N SER A 107 15.62 12.36 7.28
CA SER A 107 14.77 12.41 6.07
C SER A 107 13.72 13.52 6.16
N ASP A 108 13.11 13.72 7.33
CA ASP A 108 12.14 14.80 7.55
C ASP A 108 12.80 16.18 7.45
N LYS A 109 14.01 16.32 8.00
CA LYS A 109 14.84 17.52 7.83
C LYS A 109 15.11 17.82 6.36
N GLN A 110 15.57 16.83 5.59
CA GLN A 110 15.85 17.03 4.16
C GLN A 110 14.58 17.35 3.36
N ILE A 111 13.45 16.69 3.66
CA ILE A 111 12.15 17.02 3.06
C ILE A 111 11.83 18.50 3.27
N TYR A 112 11.95 18.98 4.50
CA TYR A 112 11.65 20.36 4.83
C TYR A 112 12.65 21.34 4.18
N GLU A 113 13.93 21.22 4.49
CA GLU A 113 14.94 22.23 4.15
C GLU A 113 15.27 22.28 2.66
N LYS A 114 15.32 21.12 1.99
CA LYS A 114 15.82 21.02 0.61
C LYS A 114 14.73 21.07 -0.44
N TYR A 115 13.56 20.51 -0.16
CA TYR A 115 12.55 20.28 -1.19
C TYR A 115 11.27 21.11 -1.00
N ALA A 116 10.94 21.49 0.23
CA ALA A 116 9.66 22.13 0.52
C ALA A 116 9.77 23.59 0.97
N LYS A 117 10.84 23.98 1.66
CA LYS A 117 11.01 25.37 2.10
C LYS A 117 11.08 26.29 0.87
N GLY A 118 10.18 27.26 0.81
CA GLY A 118 10.06 28.17 -0.34
C GLY A 118 9.30 27.57 -1.54
N SER A 119 8.61 26.44 -1.37
CA SER A 119 7.66 25.90 -2.35
C SER A 119 6.32 26.66 -2.30
N TYR A 120 5.27 26.04 -2.83
CA TYR A 120 3.90 26.55 -2.74
C TYR A 120 3.42 26.63 -1.27
N GLU A 121 2.77 27.74 -0.91
CA GLU A 121 2.15 27.91 0.40
C GLU A 121 0.64 27.73 0.32
N LEU A 122 0.07 27.02 1.28
CA LEU A 122 -1.36 26.86 1.47
C LEU A 122 -1.74 27.34 2.86
N TRP A 123 -2.83 28.09 2.96
CA TRP A 123 -3.44 28.38 4.24
C TRP A 123 -4.11 27.12 4.78
N VAL A 124 -3.63 26.62 5.92
CA VAL A 124 -4.21 25.48 6.63
C VAL A 124 -4.97 26.02 7.83
N PRO A 125 -6.22 25.59 8.03
CA PRO A 125 -6.96 26.04 9.18
C PRO A 125 -6.25 25.69 10.49
N ASN A 126 -6.39 26.58 11.48
CA ASN A 126 -5.71 26.50 12.78
C ASN A 126 -4.18 26.60 12.76
N LEU A 127 -3.50 26.31 11.65
CA LEU A 127 -2.04 26.40 11.53
C LEU A 127 -1.57 27.68 10.83
N GLY A 128 -2.40 28.29 9.98
CA GLY A 128 -1.99 29.39 9.12
C GLY A 128 -1.26 28.91 7.85
N PHE A 129 -0.41 29.76 7.27
CA PHE A 129 0.31 29.41 6.03
C PHE A 129 1.35 28.31 6.27
N CYS A 130 1.28 27.27 5.45
CA CYS A 130 2.19 26.12 5.47
C CYS A 130 2.73 25.90 4.05
N TYR A 131 4.01 25.55 3.92
CA TYR A 131 4.53 25.02 2.67
C TYR A 131 3.85 23.70 2.36
N VAL A 132 3.61 23.40 1.08
CA VAL A 132 3.07 22.12 0.63
C VAL A 132 4.19 21.31 0.00
N ALA A 133 4.29 20.03 0.38
CA ALA A 133 5.27 19.14 -0.18
C ALA A 133 5.02 18.95 -1.69
N PRO A 134 6.03 19.15 -2.56
CA PRO A 134 5.90 18.89 -3.99
C PRO A 134 5.51 17.44 -4.30
N LEU A 135 4.87 17.21 -5.45
CA LEU A 135 4.36 15.89 -5.83
C LEU A 135 5.45 14.80 -5.83
N GLU A 136 6.66 15.13 -6.27
CA GLU A 136 7.82 14.23 -6.23
C GLU A 136 8.17 13.79 -4.81
N VAL A 137 8.08 14.71 -3.84
CA VAL A 137 8.32 14.42 -2.43
C VAL A 137 7.23 13.51 -1.87
N LEU A 138 5.96 13.81 -2.18
CA LEU A 138 4.82 12.97 -1.78
C LEU A 138 4.98 11.54 -2.30
N TYR A 139 5.38 11.42 -3.55
CA TYR A 139 5.60 10.13 -4.20
C TYR A 139 6.70 9.34 -3.50
N SER A 140 7.86 9.95 -3.23
CA SER A 140 8.96 9.30 -2.48
C SER A 140 8.55 8.89 -1.07
N ILE A 141 7.75 9.71 -0.38
CA ILE A 141 7.19 9.38 0.94
C ILE A 141 6.31 8.13 0.85
N LYS A 142 5.36 8.09 -0.09
CA LYS A 142 4.46 6.93 -0.29
C LYS A 142 5.26 5.66 -0.65
N LEU A 143 6.24 5.77 -1.54
CA LEU A 143 7.11 4.65 -1.93
C LEU A 143 7.95 4.09 -0.77
N SER A 144 8.36 4.93 0.19
CA SER A 144 9.08 4.48 1.38
C SER A 144 8.18 3.73 2.37
N HIS A 145 6.89 4.08 2.44
CA HIS A 145 5.94 3.53 3.41
C HIS A 145 5.20 2.28 2.93
N ILE A 146 5.02 2.08 1.62
CA ILE A 146 4.12 1.07 1.04
C ILE A 146 4.34 -0.37 1.56
N TYR A 147 5.57 -0.70 1.96
CA TYR A 147 5.92 -2.04 2.45
C TYR A 147 5.61 -2.26 3.93
N TYR A 148 5.36 -1.20 4.69
CA TYR A 148 5.04 -1.25 6.11
C TYR A 148 3.53 -1.22 6.27
N HIS A 149 2.93 -2.40 6.12
CA HIS A 149 1.49 -2.55 6.31
C HIS A 149 1.15 -2.66 7.79
N ASP A 150 -0.02 -2.14 8.16
CA ASP A 150 -0.78 -2.65 9.29
C ASP A 150 -1.66 -3.81 8.80
N ASN A 151 -2.28 -4.60 9.67
CA ASN A 151 -3.07 -5.78 9.27
C ASN A 151 -4.41 -5.41 8.54
N TYR A 152 -4.46 -4.28 7.84
CA TYR A 152 -5.63 -3.68 7.22
C TYR A 152 -5.43 -3.50 5.70
N PRO A 153 -5.86 -4.48 4.87
CA PRO A 153 -5.64 -4.48 3.42
C PRO A 153 -6.10 -3.21 2.69
N HIS A 154 -7.23 -2.63 3.10
CA HIS A 154 -7.77 -1.42 2.49
C HIS A 154 -6.79 -0.22 2.55
N ARG A 155 -5.96 -0.12 3.60
CA ARG A 155 -4.95 0.96 3.70
C ARG A 155 -3.79 0.75 2.74
N PHE A 156 -3.32 -0.49 2.61
CA PHE A 156 -2.30 -0.85 1.62
C PHE A 156 -2.80 -0.56 0.20
N ILE A 157 -4.02 -0.97 -0.13
CA ILE A 157 -4.63 -0.74 -1.46
C ILE A 157 -4.76 0.75 -1.74
N LYS A 158 -5.20 1.55 -0.75
CA LYS A 158 -5.23 3.01 -0.87
C LYS A 158 -3.85 3.58 -1.21
N HIS A 159 -2.78 3.12 -0.54
CA HIS A 159 -1.42 3.57 -0.85
C HIS A 159 -0.95 3.11 -2.22
N ALA A 160 -1.27 1.88 -2.65
CA ALA A 160 -0.91 1.38 -3.96
C ALA A 160 -1.63 2.15 -5.09
N LYS A 161 -2.92 2.50 -4.89
CA LYS A 161 -3.70 3.40 -5.74
C LYS A 161 -3.05 4.79 -5.84
N ASP A 162 -2.69 5.39 -4.70
CA ASP A 162 -2.01 6.70 -4.67
C ASP A 162 -0.69 6.66 -5.47
N ILE A 163 0.10 5.60 -5.32
CA ILE A 163 1.38 5.41 -6.03
C ILE A 163 1.16 5.29 -7.54
N ALA A 164 0.21 4.45 -7.98
CA ALA A 164 -0.09 4.29 -9.41
C ALA A 164 -0.50 5.63 -10.03
N PHE A 165 -1.41 6.37 -9.37
CA PHE A 165 -1.83 7.70 -9.81
C PHE A 165 -0.67 8.69 -9.91
N MET A 166 0.20 8.76 -8.90
CA MET A 166 1.37 9.66 -8.92
C MET A 166 2.39 9.25 -10.00
N ARG A 167 2.59 7.95 -10.20
CA ARG A 167 3.50 7.40 -11.21
C ARG A 167 3.07 7.79 -12.63
N ASP A 168 1.78 7.84 -12.92
CA ASP A 168 1.29 8.25 -14.25
C ASP A 168 1.66 9.70 -14.63
N TYR A 169 1.97 10.54 -13.63
CA TYR A 169 2.43 11.92 -13.85
C TYR A 169 3.95 12.08 -13.78
N LEU A 170 4.59 11.37 -12.86
CA LEU A 170 6.02 11.53 -12.60
C LEU A 170 6.88 10.59 -13.45
N GLU A 171 6.29 9.52 -13.98
CA GLU A 171 6.87 8.38 -14.70
C GLU A 171 7.82 7.52 -13.85
N LYS A 172 8.61 8.14 -12.98
CA LYS A 172 9.62 7.48 -12.14
C LYS A 172 9.87 8.22 -10.83
N ASP A 173 10.51 7.53 -9.89
CA ASP A 173 10.99 8.13 -8.63
C ASP A 173 12.23 8.99 -8.88
N ARG A 174 12.02 10.29 -9.06
CA ARG A 174 13.08 11.28 -9.31
C ARG A 174 13.92 11.59 -8.06
N LEU A 175 13.40 11.28 -6.87
CA LEU A 175 14.06 11.52 -5.57
C LEU A 175 14.41 10.20 -4.88
N PHE A 176 14.86 9.20 -5.64
CA PHE A 176 15.20 7.86 -5.14
C PHE A 176 16.11 7.85 -3.90
N ASN A 177 17.08 8.77 -3.83
CA ASN A 177 17.96 8.89 -2.65
C ASN A 177 17.19 9.28 -1.38
N LEU A 178 16.20 10.17 -1.51
CA LEU A 178 15.29 10.52 -0.42
C LEU A 178 14.41 9.32 -0.05
N THR A 179 13.83 8.63 -1.04
CA THR A 179 13.04 7.41 -0.81
C THR A 179 13.83 6.36 -0.03
N LYS A 180 15.10 6.15 -0.40
CA LYS A 180 16.01 5.21 0.27
C LYS A 180 16.33 5.65 1.70
N LEU A 181 16.63 6.93 1.91
CA LEU A 181 16.90 7.48 3.23
C LEU A 181 15.68 7.29 4.15
N ARG A 182 14.51 7.72 3.68
CA ARG A 182 13.27 7.62 4.43
C ARG A 182 12.88 6.17 4.74
N ARG A 183 13.14 5.24 3.81
CA ARG A 183 12.94 3.81 4.09
C ARG A 183 13.79 3.32 5.26
N LYS A 184 15.05 3.76 5.35
CA LYS A 184 15.91 3.40 6.50
C LYS A 184 15.35 3.96 7.81
N ASP A 185 14.82 5.17 7.79
CA ASP A 185 14.18 5.74 8.98
C ASP A 185 12.94 4.93 9.38
N MET A 186 12.14 4.49 8.41
CA MET A 186 11.02 3.57 8.67
C MET A 186 11.45 2.21 9.22
N GLU A 187 12.58 1.66 8.80
CA GLU A 187 13.15 0.43 9.38
C GLU A 187 13.53 0.63 10.84
N LYS A 188 14.07 1.80 11.22
CA LYS A 188 14.34 2.13 12.63
C LYS A 188 13.04 2.19 13.44
N TYR A 189 11.98 2.76 12.87
CA TYR A 189 10.71 2.98 13.57
C TYR A 189 9.84 1.73 13.69
N ARG A 190 9.77 0.93 12.62
CA ARG A 190 8.86 -0.23 12.52
C ARG A 190 9.57 -1.58 12.52
N GLY A 191 10.89 -1.57 12.58
CA GLY A 191 11.72 -2.77 12.47
C GLY A 191 11.98 -3.19 11.02
N LEU A 192 12.90 -4.14 10.87
CA LEU A 192 13.25 -4.72 9.58
C LEU A 192 12.10 -5.56 9.03
N LEU A 193 11.80 -5.37 7.74
CA LEU A 193 10.86 -6.22 7.02
C LEU A 193 11.42 -7.64 6.94
N LYS A 194 10.78 -8.58 7.63
CA LYS A 194 11.08 -10.00 7.53
C LYS A 194 10.27 -10.60 6.37
N ALA A 195 10.96 -11.24 5.44
CA ALA A 195 10.35 -12.02 4.36
C ALA A 195 11.20 -13.27 4.11
N PRO A 196 10.60 -14.43 3.79
CA PRO A 196 11.33 -15.67 3.55
C PRO A 196 12.27 -15.55 2.34
N THR A 197 13.36 -16.33 2.35
CA THR A 197 14.34 -16.34 1.27
C THR A 197 14.18 -17.55 0.37
N LEU A 198 13.95 -17.34 -0.94
CA LEU A 198 13.81 -18.42 -1.93
C LEU A 198 15.13 -19.11 -2.29
N ASN A 199 16.27 -18.41 -2.23
CA ASN A 199 17.55 -18.93 -2.70
C ASN A 199 17.97 -20.19 -1.93
N GLY A 200 18.17 -21.29 -2.66
CA GLY A 200 18.74 -22.54 -2.13
C GLY A 200 17.83 -23.34 -1.20
N ARG A 201 16.50 -23.13 -1.25
CA ARG A 201 15.53 -23.93 -0.47
C ARG A 201 14.87 -25.01 -1.33
N SER A 202 14.57 -26.15 -0.73
CA SER A 202 13.66 -27.16 -1.27
C SER A 202 12.21 -26.66 -1.21
N LYS A 203 11.31 -27.30 -1.97
CA LYS A 203 9.86 -27.05 -1.82
C LYS A 203 9.39 -27.26 -0.37
N GLU A 204 9.81 -28.35 0.26
CA GLU A 204 9.42 -28.69 1.64
C GLU A 204 9.82 -27.58 2.64
N ASP A 205 11.04 -27.06 2.56
CA ASP A 205 11.52 -26.00 3.46
C ASP A 205 10.90 -24.61 3.19
N PHE A 206 10.41 -24.38 1.97
CA PHE A 206 9.71 -23.15 1.63
C PHE A 206 8.25 -23.16 2.11
N PHE A 207 7.61 -24.34 2.06
CA PHE A 207 6.21 -24.53 2.40
C PHE A 207 5.96 -25.04 3.82
N ASN A 208 6.99 -25.22 4.66
CA ASN A 208 6.87 -25.56 6.08
C ASN A 208 6.44 -24.34 6.92
N ASP A 209 5.30 -23.74 6.59
CA ASP A 209 4.60 -22.83 7.49
C ASP A 209 3.55 -23.57 8.31
N ASN A 210 3.24 -23.08 9.51
CA ASN A 210 2.20 -23.64 10.39
C ASN A 210 0.77 -23.47 9.83
N VAL A 211 0.62 -23.35 8.51
CA VAL A 211 -0.64 -23.18 7.80
C VAL A 211 -1.10 -24.55 7.33
N VAL A 212 -2.34 -24.90 7.69
CA VAL A 212 -2.98 -26.13 7.20
C VAL A 212 -3.24 -26.00 5.71
N LYS A 213 -2.73 -26.94 4.92
CA LYS A 213 -2.89 -26.98 3.46
C LYS A 213 -3.77 -28.16 3.09
N TYR A 214 -4.82 -27.87 2.33
CA TYR A 214 -5.78 -28.88 1.86
C TYR A 214 -5.42 -29.43 0.48
N PHE A 215 -4.81 -28.60 -0.36
CA PHE A 215 -4.45 -28.91 -1.74
C PHE A 215 -3.02 -28.48 -2.00
N VAL A 216 -2.38 -29.09 -2.98
CA VAL A 216 -1.01 -28.75 -3.39
C VAL A 216 -1.01 -27.36 -4.01
N HIS A 217 -0.17 -26.46 -3.49
CA HIS A 217 -0.08 -25.05 -3.91
C HIS A 217 0.09 -24.90 -5.43
N ASP A 218 1.02 -25.65 -6.01
CA ASP A 218 1.32 -25.63 -7.45
C ASP A 218 0.12 -26.07 -8.31
N GLU A 219 -0.76 -26.95 -7.80
CA GLU A 219 -1.94 -27.38 -8.56
C GLU A 219 -3.03 -26.30 -8.57
N ILE A 220 -3.14 -25.50 -7.51
CA ILE A 220 -4.04 -24.35 -7.52
C ILE A 220 -3.58 -23.35 -8.59
N HIS A 221 -2.27 -23.17 -8.79
CA HIS A 221 -1.72 -22.34 -9.86
C HIS A 221 -2.17 -22.81 -11.25
N GLU A 222 -2.16 -24.12 -11.53
CA GLU A 222 -2.63 -24.68 -12.81
C GLU A 222 -4.10 -24.34 -13.08
N VAL A 223 -4.93 -24.30 -12.04
CA VAL A 223 -6.35 -23.99 -12.15
C VAL A 223 -6.61 -22.49 -12.38
N VAL A 224 -5.84 -21.62 -11.74
CA VAL A 224 -6.03 -20.16 -11.85
C VAL A 224 -5.15 -19.49 -12.90
N ALA A 225 -4.45 -20.27 -13.72
CA ALA A 225 -3.54 -19.77 -14.73
C ALA A 225 -4.24 -18.82 -15.71
N HIS A 226 -3.63 -17.67 -15.98
CA HIS A 226 -4.16 -16.70 -16.94
C HIS A 226 -3.86 -17.06 -18.40
N GLU A 227 -2.84 -17.88 -18.62
CA GLU A 227 -2.47 -18.41 -19.93
C GLU A 227 -2.45 -19.95 -19.90
N GLU A 228 -1.89 -20.59 -20.93
CA GLU A 228 -1.83 -22.06 -21.05
C GLU A 228 -1.13 -22.75 -19.86
N LYS A 229 -0.19 -22.06 -19.21
CA LYS A 229 0.56 -22.55 -18.05
C LYS A 229 0.69 -21.43 -17.02
N PRO A 230 0.87 -21.77 -15.72
CA PRO A 230 1.10 -20.77 -14.69
C PRO A 230 2.29 -19.87 -15.00
N MET A 231 2.14 -18.56 -14.74
CA MET A 231 3.13 -17.55 -15.07
C MET A 231 4.44 -17.70 -14.32
N TYR A 232 4.44 -18.29 -13.12
CA TYR A 232 5.69 -18.53 -12.38
C TYR A 232 6.65 -19.44 -13.18
N THR A 233 6.14 -20.36 -13.99
CA THR A 233 6.95 -21.27 -14.83
C THR A 233 7.80 -20.51 -15.86
N ARG A 234 7.38 -19.31 -16.27
CA ARG A 234 8.11 -18.45 -17.21
C ARG A 234 9.29 -17.72 -16.56
N ILE A 235 9.31 -17.62 -15.23
CA ILE A 235 10.32 -16.88 -14.46
C ILE A 235 11.16 -17.76 -13.55
N GLN A 236 10.80 -19.05 -13.46
CA GLN A 236 11.54 -20.07 -12.75
C GLN A 236 12.87 -20.37 -13.45
N LYS A 237 13.94 -20.48 -12.66
CA LYS A 237 15.27 -20.83 -13.14
C LYS A 237 15.28 -22.29 -13.60
N GLU A 238 15.95 -22.55 -14.72
CA GLU A 238 16.12 -23.91 -15.23
C GLU A 238 16.77 -24.82 -14.17
N GLY A 239 16.14 -25.97 -13.92
CA GLY A 239 16.59 -26.95 -12.92
C GLY A 239 16.35 -26.55 -11.46
N ALA A 240 15.71 -25.41 -11.18
CA ALA A 240 15.36 -25.02 -9.81
C ALA A 240 13.90 -25.38 -9.49
N GLU A 241 13.61 -25.76 -8.24
CA GLU A 241 12.25 -26.14 -7.83
C GLU A 241 11.35 -24.96 -7.49
N VAL A 242 11.92 -23.85 -7.00
CA VAL A 242 11.17 -22.65 -6.54
C VAL A 242 11.87 -21.32 -6.87
N GLU A 243 13.13 -21.37 -7.33
CA GLU A 243 13.93 -20.15 -7.53
C GLU A 243 13.48 -19.41 -8.80
N CYS A 244 12.96 -18.19 -8.63
CA CYS A 244 12.64 -17.28 -9.74
C CYS A 244 13.76 -16.26 -9.98
N THR A 245 14.01 -15.91 -11.24
CA THR A 245 15.10 -14.99 -11.63
C THR A 245 14.58 -13.63 -12.06
N LYS A 246 15.35 -12.57 -11.76
CA LYS A 246 15.00 -11.21 -12.20
C LYS A 246 15.14 -11.08 -13.71
N GLU A 247 16.11 -11.78 -14.29
CA GLU A 247 16.44 -11.73 -15.71
C GLU A 247 15.29 -12.24 -16.58
N LEU A 248 14.60 -13.30 -16.14
CA LEU A 248 13.38 -13.78 -16.81
C LEU A 248 12.19 -12.86 -16.53
N TRP A 249 12.06 -12.35 -15.30
CA TRP A 249 11.02 -11.38 -14.96
C TRP A 249 11.02 -10.14 -15.86
N GLU A 250 12.20 -9.56 -16.11
CA GLU A 250 12.30 -8.34 -16.94
C GLU A 250 11.95 -8.58 -18.41
N LYS A 251 11.91 -9.83 -18.88
CA LYS A 251 11.46 -10.19 -20.24
C LYS A 251 9.94 -10.26 -20.36
N LEU A 252 9.21 -10.35 -19.24
CA LEU A 252 7.75 -10.37 -19.25
C LEU A 252 7.18 -8.99 -19.62
N SER A 253 6.06 -9.00 -20.34
CA SER A 253 5.23 -7.80 -20.51
C SER A 253 4.61 -7.37 -19.18
N ASP A 254 4.20 -6.10 -19.04
CA ASP A 254 3.53 -5.62 -17.83
C ASP A 254 2.24 -6.38 -17.52
N ARG A 255 1.52 -6.82 -18.57
CA ARG A 255 0.38 -7.72 -18.46
C ARG A 255 0.76 -9.06 -17.81
N GLN A 256 1.81 -9.69 -18.28
CA GLN A 256 2.28 -10.97 -17.72
C GLN A 256 2.81 -10.81 -16.29
N LYS A 257 3.49 -9.70 -15.98
CA LYS A 257 3.89 -9.39 -14.61
C LYS A 257 2.68 -9.22 -13.68
N ALA A 258 1.61 -8.57 -14.16
CA ALA A 258 0.35 -8.48 -13.44
C ALA A 258 -0.26 -9.86 -13.18
N GLN A 259 -0.29 -10.71 -14.19
CA GLN A 259 -0.79 -12.08 -14.10
C GLN A 259 0.03 -12.93 -13.11
N CYS A 260 1.37 -12.83 -13.09
CA CYS A 260 2.17 -13.49 -12.06
C CYS A 260 1.75 -13.10 -10.63
N VAL A 261 1.51 -11.81 -10.39
CA VAL A 261 1.09 -11.32 -9.06
C VAL A 261 -0.32 -11.79 -8.73
N LEU A 262 -1.22 -11.80 -9.72
CA LEU A 262 -2.60 -12.24 -9.56
C LEU A 262 -2.68 -13.73 -9.23
N GLU A 263 -2.02 -14.59 -10.00
CA GLU A 263 -2.01 -16.04 -9.76
C GLU A 263 -1.54 -16.37 -8.34
N GLU A 264 -0.40 -15.81 -7.91
CA GLU A 264 0.09 -15.95 -6.53
C GLU A 264 -0.94 -15.44 -5.51
N SER A 265 -1.56 -14.29 -5.77
CA SER A 265 -2.56 -13.72 -4.86
C SER A 265 -3.84 -14.58 -4.77
N TYR A 266 -4.25 -15.21 -5.87
CA TYR A 266 -5.40 -16.11 -5.93
C TYR A 266 -5.13 -17.38 -5.17
N VAL A 267 -3.97 -18.00 -5.40
CA VAL A 267 -3.55 -19.21 -4.69
C VAL A 267 -3.50 -18.95 -3.19
N ILE A 268 -2.82 -17.88 -2.76
CA ILE A 268 -2.71 -17.53 -1.34
C ILE A 268 -4.07 -17.19 -0.72
N ALA A 269 -4.95 -16.49 -1.44
CA ALA A 269 -6.30 -16.19 -0.95
C ALA A 269 -7.15 -17.47 -0.80
N CYS A 270 -7.07 -18.39 -1.76
CA CYS A 270 -7.78 -19.67 -1.72
C CYS A 270 -7.22 -20.57 -0.63
N GLU A 271 -5.92 -20.88 -0.67
CA GLU A 271 -5.21 -21.79 0.22
C GLU A 271 -5.36 -21.39 1.69
N ARG A 272 -5.21 -20.10 2.01
CA ARG A 272 -5.11 -19.65 3.41
C ARG A 272 -6.40 -19.13 4.02
N LEU A 273 -7.38 -18.73 3.21
CA LEU A 273 -8.59 -18.07 3.70
C LEU A 273 -9.87 -18.73 3.22
N LEU A 274 -10.06 -18.88 1.90
CA LEU A 274 -11.33 -19.36 1.36
C LEU A 274 -11.52 -20.87 1.58
N ILE A 275 -10.56 -21.70 1.20
CA ILE A 275 -10.64 -23.16 1.35
C ILE A 275 -10.80 -23.55 2.82
N PRO A 276 -9.97 -23.06 3.77
CA PRO A 276 -10.16 -23.36 5.18
C PRO A 276 -11.52 -22.94 5.73
N MET A 277 -12.11 -21.86 5.22
CA MET A 277 -13.45 -21.41 5.62
C MET A 277 -14.53 -22.42 5.19
N ILE A 278 -14.48 -22.94 3.97
CA ILE A 278 -15.53 -23.84 3.45
C ILE A 278 -15.34 -25.26 4.01
N MET A 279 -14.09 -25.67 4.24
CA MET A 279 -13.74 -26.94 4.90
C MET A 279 -14.05 -26.92 6.41
N GLY A 280 -14.57 -25.82 6.95
CA GLY A 280 -14.96 -25.70 8.36
C GLY A 280 -13.81 -25.55 9.35
N ALA A 281 -12.57 -25.38 8.88
CA ALA A 281 -11.39 -25.21 9.72
C ALA A 281 -11.15 -23.76 10.18
N SER A 282 -11.78 -22.78 9.51
CA SER A 282 -11.81 -21.39 9.94
C SER A 282 -13.18 -21.01 10.48
N LYS A 283 -13.21 -20.36 11.65
CA LYS A 283 -14.42 -19.75 12.22
C LYS A 283 -14.71 -18.35 11.67
N LYS A 284 -13.82 -17.81 10.84
CA LYS A 284 -13.92 -16.44 10.31
C LYS A 284 -14.47 -16.48 8.90
N PHE A 285 -15.61 -15.82 8.70
CA PHE A 285 -16.15 -15.57 7.37
C PHE A 285 -15.34 -14.48 6.65
N VAL A 286 -15.02 -14.69 5.39
CA VAL A 286 -14.28 -13.76 4.54
C VAL A 286 -14.83 -13.81 3.12
N THR A 287 -15.05 -12.64 2.53
CA THR A 287 -15.46 -12.55 1.13
C THR A 287 -14.27 -12.81 0.19
N PRO A 288 -14.48 -13.27 -1.05
CA PRO A 288 -13.40 -13.44 -2.02
C PRO A 288 -12.60 -12.15 -2.25
N GLN A 289 -13.28 -11.01 -2.36
CA GLN A 289 -12.62 -9.71 -2.45
C GLN A 289 -11.67 -9.47 -1.26
N ASN A 290 -12.16 -9.60 -0.02
CA ASN A 290 -11.33 -9.37 1.17
C ASN A 290 -10.17 -10.39 1.28
N ALA A 291 -10.38 -11.62 0.83
CA ALA A 291 -9.34 -12.64 0.81
C ALA A 291 -8.23 -12.29 -0.18
N TRP A 292 -8.60 -11.88 -1.40
CA TRP A 292 -7.66 -11.40 -2.41
C TRP A 292 -6.91 -10.15 -1.95
N GLU A 293 -7.61 -9.14 -1.44
CA GLU A 293 -6.99 -7.90 -0.97
C GLU A 293 -5.96 -8.17 0.13
N TRP A 294 -6.27 -9.09 1.03
CA TRP A 294 -5.33 -9.55 2.05
C TRP A 294 -4.11 -10.24 1.42
N ALA A 295 -4.31 -11.20 0.51
CA ALA A 295 -3.22 -11.91 -0.14
C ALA A 295 -2.31 -10.96 -0.95
N TYR A 296 -2.90 -10.07 -1.73
CA TYR A 296 -2.19 -9.05 -2.49
C TYR A 296 -1.37 -8.11 -1.59
N MET A 297 -1.94 -7.65 -0.46
CA MET A 297 -1.19 -6.90 0.55
C MET A 297 0.01 -7.70 1.07
N ARG A 298 -0.16 -8.99 1.38
CA ARG A 298 0.93 -9.85 1.86
C ARG A 298 2.03 -9.98 0.82
N ILE A 299 1.70 -10.21 -0.46
CA ILE A 299 2.67 -10.25 -1.57
C ILE A 299 3.44 -8.93 -1.70
N GLY A 300 2.73 -7.81 -1.66
CA GLY A 300 3.30 -6.47 -1.77
C GLY A 300 4.13 -6.03 -0.56
N THR A 301 4.18 -6.81 0.53
CA THR A 301 4.81 -6.39 1.79
C THR A 301 5.75 -7.43 2.39
N THR A 302 5.24 -8.61 2.77
CA THR A 302 5.87 -9.52 3.73
C THR A 302 6.04 -10.96 3.22
N LEU A 303 5.18 -11.41 2.31
CA LEU A 303 5.25 -12.77 1.76
C LEU A 303 6.39 -12.90 0.74
N CYS A 304 6.49 -11.92 -0.17
CA CYS A 304 7.53 -11.87 -1.19
C CYS A 304 8.60 -10.83 -0.83
N LYS A 305 9.72 -10.83 -1.57
CA LYS A 305 10.80 -9.86 -1.40
C LYS A 305 11.37 -9.40 -2.74
N GLY A 306 12.28 -8.44 -2.69
CA GLY A 306 13.04 -8.00 -3.86
C GLY A 306 12.19 -7.36 -4.95
N TRP A 307 12.48 -7.70 -6.21
CA TRP A 307 11.89 -7.11 -7.40
C TRP A 307 10.41 -7.44 -7.54
N PHE A 308 9.98 -8.67 -7.22
CA PHE A 308 8.58 -9.09 -7.32
C PHE A 308 7.67 -8.26 -6.41
N ARG A 309 8.02 -8.20 -5.11
CA ARG A 309 7.33 -7.37 -4.12
C ARG A 309 7.29 -5.89 -4.54
N ALA A 310 8.43 -5.37 -4.99
CA ALA A 310 8.53 -3.97 -5.38
C ALA A 310 7.66 -3.64 -6.59
N TRP A 311 7.57 -4.55 -7.57
CA TRP A 311 6.70 -4.38 -8.72
C TRP A 311 5.23 -4.49 -8.31
N ALA A 312 4.86 -5.52 -7.54
CA ALA A 312 3.49 -5.72 -7.05
C ALA A 312 2.97 -4.48 -6.31
N ALA A 313 3.74 -3.93 -5.36
CA ALA A 313 3.35 -2.78 -4.57
C ALA A 313 3.20 -1.46 -5.36
N ARG A 314 3.75 -1.38 -6.58
CA ARG A 314 3.85 -0.13 -7.36
C ARG A 314 3.01 -0.11 -8.63
N ASN A 315 2.44 -1.25 -9.04
CA ASN A 315 1.72 -1.39 -10.31
C ASN A 315 0.29 -1.90 -10.10
N TYR A 316 -0.40 -1.31 -9.12
CA TYR A 316 -1.78 -1.68 -8.77
C TYR A 316 -2.75 -1.56 -9.94
N ASP A 317 -2.59 -0.52 -10.76
CA ASP A 317 -3.38 -0.27 -11.96
C ASP A 317 -3.25 -1.41 -12.98
N SER A 318 -2.03 -1.89 -13.25
CA SER A 318 -1.78 -3.04 -14.14
C SER A 318 -2.38 -4.33 -13.59
N ILE A 319 -2.34 -4.51 -12.26
CA ILE A 319 -2.89 -5.67 -11.58
C ILE A 319 -4.42 -5.69 -11.66
N ILE A 320 -5.07 -4.57 -11.36
CA ILE A 320 -6.53 -4.49 -11.44
C ILE A 320 -7.05 -4.64 -12.88
N ALA A 321 -6.29 -4.19 -13.87
CA ALA A 321 -6.67 -4.37 -15.28
C ALA A 321 -6.81 -5.85 -15.68
N GLU A 322 -6.08 -6.76 -15.04
CA GLU A 322 -6.13 -8.21 -15.30
C GLU A 322 -6.91 -8.99 -14.23
N TYR A 323 -7.44 -8.32 -13.20
CA TYR A 323 -8.07 -8.98 -12.06
C TYR A 323 -9.40 -9.65 -12.44
N ASN A 324 -9.49 -10.96 -12.19
CA ASN A 324 -10.71 -11.73 -12.24
C ASN A 324 -11.38 -11.83 -10.85
N PRO A 325 -12.56 -11.20 -10.62
CA PRO A 325 -13.28 -11.30 -9.34
C PRO A 325 -13.85 -12.71 -9.07
N GLU A 326 -13.90 -13.58 -10.08
CA GLU A 326 -14.44 -14.93 -10.01
C GLU A 326 -13.37 -16.02 -9.88
N TYR A 327 -12.12 -15.65 -9.58
CA TYR A 327 -11.01 -16.60 -9.38
C TYR A 327 -11.37 -17.75 -8.42
N TRP A 328 -12.15 -17.45 -7.38
CA TRP A 328 -12.58 -18.41 -6.37
C TRP A 328 -13.55 -19.45 -6.92
N LYS A 329 -14.42 -19.08 -7.88
CA LYS A 329 -15.35 -20.02 -8.52
C LYS A 329 -14.59 -21.06 -9.31
N ILE A 330 -13.59 -20.64 -10.08
CA ILE A 330 -12.74 -21.52 -10.89
C ILE A 330 -12.09 -22.58 -10.00
N VAL A 331 -11.54 -22.17 -8.85
CA VAL A 331 -10.93 -23.11 -7.89
C VAL A 331 -11.98 -24.07 -7.31
N PHE A 332 -13.15 -23.58 -6.93
CA PHE A 332 -14.16 -24.45 -6.29
C PHE A 332 -14.78 -25.41 -7.30
N GLU A 333 -15.00 -24.97 -8.53
CA GLU A 333 -15.42 -25.84 -9.63
C GLU A 333 -14.39 -26.95 -9.86
N ALA A 334 -13.09 -26.61 -9.86
CA ALA A 334 -12.02 -27.61 -9.97
C ALA A 334 -12.00 -28.61 -8.80
N ILE A 335 -12.31 -28.17 -7.58
CA ILE A 335 -12.48 -29.06 -6.43
C ILE A 335 -13.69 -29.99 -6.63
N MET A 336 -14.84 -29.43 -7.00
CA MET A 336 -16.08 -30.20 -7.19
C MET A 336 -15.99 -31.20 -8.36
N GLU A 337 -15.22 -30.88 -9.39
CA GLU A 337 -14.96 -31.75 -10.54
C GLU A 337 -13.85 -32.79 -10.27
N GLY A 338 -13.20 -32.75 -9.10
CA GLY A 338 -12.11 -33.66 -8.76
C GLY A 338 -10.80 -33.38 -9.51
N LYS A 339 -10.65 -32.19 -10.11
CA LYS A 339 -9.39 -31.75 -10.74
C LYS A 339 -8.34 -31.37 -9.70
N LEU A 340 -8.78 -30.84 -8.55
CA LEU A 340 -7.93 -30.63 -7.37
C LEU A 340 -8.21 -31.73 -6.36
N VAL A 341 -7.20 -32.57 -6.12
CA VAL A 341 -7.30 -33.70 -5.18
C VAL A 341 -6.69 -33.30 -3.83
N PRO A 342 -7.41 -33.51 -2.70
CA PRO A 342 -6.89 -33.22 -1.38
C PRO A 342 -5.56 -33.92 -1.08
N ILE A 343 -4.68 -33.28 -0.32
CA ILE A 343 -3.37 -33.85 0.07
C ILE A 343 -3.55 -35.16 0.83
N GLU A 344 -4.49 -35.21 1.77
CA GLU A 344 -4.77 -36.42 2.57
C GLU A 344 -5.17 -37.64 1.73
N GLU A 345 -5.85 -37.42 0.59
CA GLU A 345 -6.23 -38.50 -0.31
C GLU A 345 -5.05 -39.01 -1.15
N LYS A 346 -4.08 -38.13 -1.46
CA LYS A 346 -2.86 -38.51 -2.18
C LYS A 346 -1.89 -39.27 -1.29
N ASP A 347 -1.77 -38.87 -0.03
CA ASP A 347 -0.89 -39.53 0.94
C ASP A 347 -1.40 -40.93 1.33
N ALA A 348 -2.69 -41.21 1.10
CA ALA A 348 -3.32 -42.50 1.35
C ALA A 348 -3.23 -43.49 0.18
N ALA A 349 -2.79 -43.04 -1.00
CA ALA A 349 -2.63 -43.82 -2.23
C ALA A 349 -1.17 -44.27 -2.43
#